data_AF-A0A919HRE1-F1
#
_entry.id   AF-A0A919HRE1-F1
#
_cell.length_a   1.000
_cell.length_b   1.000
_cell.length_c   1.000
_cell.angle_alpha   90.00
_cell.angle_beta   90.00
_cell.angle_gamma   90.00
#
_symmetry.space_group_name_H-M   'P 1'
#
loop_
_entity.id
_entity.type
_entity.pdbx_description
1 polymer ?
#
loop_
_entity_poly.entity_id
_entity_poly.type
_entity_poly.pdbx_seq_one_letter_code
_entity_poly.pdbx_strand_id
1 'polypeptide(L)'
;MFRKDFAAIALVLTATQAGAEPLTATRYADFDRYVLALSWQTGFCQSMYDRNRNEPEECRLQQDTANKADFLTVHGLWPGLPKSIAARGVDERRWMRYGCATRPVPNMPEVKRTANAGRRRPDCRWRWPINLIM
;
A
#
# COMPACT_ATOMS: atom_id res chain seq x y z
N MET A 1 -56.88 -5.62 9.47
CA MET A 1 -55.99 -5.86 8.30
C MET A 1 -54.90 -4.79 8.37
N PHE A 2 -53.62 -5.09 8.09
CA PHE A 2 -52.42 -4.23 8.30
C PHE A 2 -51.72 -4.31 9.67
N ARG A 3 -51.43 -5.51 10.17
CA ARG A 3 -50.51 -5.69 11.32
C ARG A 3 -49.56 -6.88 11.15
N LYS A 4 -49.21 -7.21 9.90
CA LYS A 4 -48.35 -8.36 9.58
C LYS A 4 -47.19 -8.06 8.61
N ASP A 5 -47.11 -6.87 8.03
CA ASP A 5 -46.16 -6.63 6.92
C ASP A 5 -44.88 -5.92 7.35
N PHE A 6 -44.79 -5.38 8.57
CA PHE A 6 -43.61 -4.63 9.03
C PHE A 6 -42.47 -5.51 9.56
N ALA A 7 -42.72 -6.79 9.86
CA ALA A 7 -41.69 -7.68 10.40
C ALA A 7 -40.72 -8.21 9.34
N ALA A 8 -41.08 -8.15 8.05
CA ALA A 8 -40.30 -8.77 6.98
C ALA A 8 -39.14 -7.90 6.46
N ILE A 9 -39.16 -6.58 6.69
CA ILE A 9 -38.13 -5.66 6.16
C ILE A 9 -36.95 -5.48 7.13
N ALA A 10 -37.14 -5.79 8.42
CA ALA A 10 -36.11 -5.60 9.44
C ALA A 10 -34.95 -6.63 9.37
N LEU A 11 -35.09 -7.72 8.61
CA LEU A 11 -34.07 -8.79 8.54
C LEU A 11 -33.10 -8.65 7.36
N VAL A 12 -33.31 -7.71 6.44
CA VAL A 12 -32.49 -7.59 5.21
C VAL A 12 -31.32 -6.60 5.37
N LEU A 13 -31.15 -5.99 6.54
CA LEU A 13 -29.98 -5.17 6.90
C LEU A 13 -28.88 -5.97 7.64
N THR A 14 -28.71 -7.25 7.33
CA THR A 14 -27.42 -7.89 7.62
C THR A 14 -26.39 -7.28 6.68
N ALA A 15 -25.73 -6.24 7.17
CA ALA A 15 -24.61 -5.56 6.55
C ALA A 15 -23.72 -6.56 5.83
N THR A 16 -23.63 -6.44 4.50
CA THR A 16 -22.54 -7.02 3.74
C THR A 16 -21.27 -6.33 4.22
N GLN A 17 -20.65 -6.84 5.29
CA GLN A 17 -19.27 -6.54 5.60
C GLN A 17 -18.46 -7.11 4.44
N ALA A 18 -18.13 -6.26 3.47
CA ALA A 18 -17.08 -6.54 2.51
C ALA A 18 -15.78 -6.61 3.31
N GLY A 19 -15.51 -7.78 3.89
CA GLY A 19 -14.22 -8.06 4.50
C GLY A 19 -13.16 -8.00 3.42
N ALA A 20 -12.14 -7.17 3.61
CA ALA A 20 -10.95 -7.30 2.81
C ALA A 20 -10.33 -8.67 3.09
N GLU A 21 -10.11 -9.48 2.05
CA GLU A 21 -9.39 -10.73 2.17
C GLU A 21 -8.05 -10.49 2.87
N PRO A 22 -7.66 -11.32 3.85
CA PRO A 22 -6.40 -11.15 4.56
C PRO A 22 -5.23 -11.08 3.57
N LEU A 23 -4.33 -10.13 3.81
CA LEU A 23 -3.09 -10.01 3.05
C LEU A 23 -2.22 -11.22 3.31
N THR A 24 -2.33 -12.19 2.42
CA THR A 24 -1.66 -13.48 2.59
C THR A 24 -0.45 -13.54 1.65
N ALA A 25 0.74 -13.68 2.23
CA ALA A 25 1.95 -13.86 1.44
C ALA A 25 1.94 -15.23 0.79
N THR A 26 2.25 -15.31 -0.50
CA THR A 26 2.46 -16.60 -1.17
C THR A 26 3.89 -17.14 -0.97
N ARG A 27 4.86 -16.27 -0.66
CA ARG A 27 6.26 -16.59 -0.38
C ARG A 27 6.84 -15.59 0.62
N TYR A 28 7.86 -16.02 1.38
CA TYR A 28 8.56 -15.20 2.38
C TYR A 28 7.59 -14.56 3.39
N ALA A 29 6.63 -15.35 3.87
CA ALA A 29 5.55 -14.94 4.78
C ALA A 29 6.02 -14.72 6.23
N ASP A 30 7.27 -15.06 6.54
CA ASP A 30 7.82 -15.19 7.88
C ASP A 30 8.49 -13.91 8.38
N PHE A 31 7.80 -12.77 8.19
CA PHE A 31 8.06 -11.50 8.86
C PHE A 31 6.96 -11.26 9.91
N ASP A 32 7.22 -10.34 10.83
CA ASP A 32 6.38 -10.10 12.02
C ASP A 32 5.43 -8.91 11.88
N ARG A 33 5.68 -8.01 10.93
CA ARG A 33 4.94 -6.74 10.80
C ARG A 33 4.87 -6.20 9.39
N TYR A 34 3.91 -5.31 9.19
CA TYR A 34 3.89 -4.36 8.09
C TYR A 34 4.13 -2.94 8.59
N VAL A 35 4.73 -2.12 7.73
CA VAL A 35 4.78 -0.67 7.87
C VAL A 35 3.78 -0.09 6.89
N LEU A 36 2.69 0.49 7.41
CA LEU A 36 1.80 1.34 6.63
C LEU A 36 2.42 2.74 6.55
N ALA A 37 3.02 3.02 5.40
CA ALA A 37 3.57 4.33 5.11
C ALA A 37 2.45 5.24 4.61
N LEU A 38 2.19 6.31 5.34
CA LEU A 38 1.27 7.37 4.95
C LEU A 38 2.08 8.63 4.66
N SER A 39 1.72 9.31 3.56
CA SER A 39 2.24 10.61 3.20
C SER A 39 1.26 11.68 3.63
N TRP A 40 1.77 12.77 4.18
CA TRP A 40 1.01 14.02 4.20
C TRP A 40 1.23 14.73 2.86
N GLN A 41 0.24 14.65 1.97
CA GLN A 41 0.38 14.99 0.54
C GLN A 41 0.84 16.44 0.31
N THR A 42 0.25 17.40 1.01
CA THR A 42 0.68 18.81 0.95
C THR A 42 2.14 18.97 1.38
N GLY A 43 2.55 18.32 2.47
CA GLY A 43 3.94 18.36 2.95
C GLY A 43 4.92 17.66 2.01
N PHE A 44 4.50 16.56 1.37
CA PHE A 44 5.29 15.90 0.32
C PHE A 44 5.52 16.84 -0.86
N CYS A 45 4.46 17.48 -1.37
CA CYS A 45 4.56 18.43 -2.49
C CYS A 45 5.40 19.66 -2.13
N GLN A 46 5.22 20.21 -0.93
CA GLN A 46 6.10 21.28 -0.41
C GLN A 46 7.57 20.85 -0.39
N SER A 47 7.86 19.62 0.05
CA SER A 47 9.24 19.12 0.08
C SER A 47 9.86 18.95 -1.31
N MET A 48 9.05 18.72 -2.36
CA MET A 48 9.52 18.68 -3.74
C MET A 48 9.91 20.07 -4.23
N TYR A 49 9.10 21.07 -3.90
CA TYR A 49 9.38 22.48 -4.17
C TYR A 49 10.65 22.95 -3.43
N ASP A 50 10.71 22.77 -2.11
CA ASP A 50 11.82 23.23 -1.27
C ASP A 50 13.17 22.61 -1.68
N ARG A 51 13.15 21.40 -2.22
CA ARG A 51 14.34 20.66 -2.67
C ARG A 51 14.64 20.87 -4.16
N ASN A 52 13.95 21.81 -4.82
CA ASN A 52 14.10 22.15 -6.23
C ASN A 52 14.05 20.90 -7.14
N ARG A 53 13.09 20.02 -6.88
CA ARG A 53 12.83 18.82 -7.68
C ARG A 53 11.80 19.13 -8.76
N ASN A 54 11.81 18.36 -9.84
CA ASN A 54 10.73 18.39 -10.82
C ASN A 54 9.43 18.04 -10.11
N GLU A 55 8.46 18.95 -10.22
CA GLU A 55 7.16 18.79 -9.59
C GLU A 55 6.39 17.63 -10.24
N PRO A 56 5.96 16.63 -9.46
CA PRO A 56 5.11 15.55 -9.96
C PRO A 56 3.73 16.06 -10.36
N GLU A 57 3.07 15.36 -11.28
CA GLU A 57 1.72 15.72 -11.74
C GLU A 57 0.71 15.73 -10.58
N GLU A 58 0.82 14.79 -9.64
CA GLU A 58 -0.03 14.72 -8.45
C GLU A 58 0.08 15.94 -7.53
N CYS A 59 1.19 16.69 -7.59
CA CYS A 59 1.35 17.94 -6.85
C CYS A 59 0.73 19.12 -7.61
N ARG A 60 0.81 19.13 -8.95
CA ARG A 60 0.23 20.16 -9.81
C ARG A 60 -1.29 20.13 -9.82
N LEU A 61 -1.86 18.92 -9.77
CA LEU A 61 -3.29 18.69 -9.79
C LEU A 61 -3.92 18.72 -8.39
N GLN A 62 -3.11 18.88 -7.34
CA GLN A 62 -3.62 18.86 -5.98
C GLN A 62 -4.55 20.06 -5.74
N GLN A 63 -5.79 19.77 -5.35
CA GLN A 63 -6.78 20.76 -5.01
C GLN A 63 -7.03 20.77 -3.50
N ASP A 64 -7.59 21.87 -3.02
CA ASP A 64 -8.04 21.92 -1.64
C ASP A 64 -9.25 20.99 -1.44
N THR A 65 -9.26 20.26 -0.32
CA THR A 65 -10.35 19.34 0.02
C THR A 65 -11.15 19.90 1.19
N ALA A 66 -12.45 19.59 1.23
CA ALA A 66 -13.30 19.97 2.36
C ALA A 66 -12.84 19.30 3.66
N ASN A 67 -12.43 18.03 3.59
CA ASN A 67 -11.85 17.30 4.70
C ASN A 67 -10.32 17.27 4.58
N LYS A 68 -9.63 17.95 5.50
CA LYS A 68 -8.17 18.03 5.50
C LYS A 68 -7.48 16.68 5.78
N ALA A 69 -8.19 15.72 6.37
CA ALA A 69 -7.65 14.37 6.55
C ALA A 69 -7.41 13.65 5.22
N ASP A 70 -8.05 14.07 4.13
CA ASP A 70 -7.87 13.48 2.80
C ASP A 70 -6.46 13.75 2.22
N PHE A 71 -5.71 14.68 2.81
CA PHE A 71 -4.29 14.85 2.50
C PHE A 71 -3.40 13.75 3.09
N LEU A 72 -3.92 12.88 3.96
CA LEU A 72 -3.20 11.70 4.44
C LEU A 72 -3.34 10.57 3.42
N THR A 73 -2.42 10.51 2.47
CA THR A 73 -2.45 9.58 1.33
C THR A 73 -1.62 8.33 1.60
N VAL A 74 -1.97 7.21 0.93
CA VAL A 74 -1.22 5.96 1.03
C VAL A 74 0.09 6.10 0.26
N HIS A 75 1.23 5.98 0.95
CA HIS A 75 2.55 5.90 0.34
C HIS A 75 2.91 4.45 -0.02
N GLY A 76 2.58 3.51 0.86
CA GLY A 76 2.77 2.09 0.60
C GLY A 76 2.55 1.21 1.83
N LEU A 77 2.47 -0.10 1.62
CA LEU A 77 2.57 -1.09 2.69
C LEU A 77 3.83 -1.92 2.48
N TRP A 78 4.73 -1.92 3.46
CA TRP A 78 6.01 -2.62 3.38
C TRP A 78 6.12 -3.73 4.42
N PRO A 79 6.34 -4.99 4.03
CA PRO A 79 6.63 -6.06 4.99
C PRO A 79 7.98 -5.83 5.68
N GLY A 80 8.07 -6.21 6.96
CA GLY A 80 9.34 -6.35 7.66
C GLY A 80 10.26 -7.38 7.00
N LEU A 81 11.52 -7.44 7.43
CA LEU A 81 12.48 -8.41 6.91
C LEU A 81 12.02 -9.85 7.25
N PRO A 82 11.75 -10.70 6.24
CA PRO A 82 11.39 -12.10 6.50
C PRO A 82 12.57 -12.88 7.08
N LYS A 83 12.32 -13.73 8.08
CA LYS A 83 13.36 -14.54 8.75
C LYS A 83 14.12 -15.43 7.77
N SER A 84 13.44 -15.98 6.78
CA SER A 84 13.98 -16.81 5.70
C SER A 84 14.94 -16.04 4.78
N ILE A 85 14.75 -14.72 4.62
CA ILE A 85 15.65 -13.83 3.89
C ILE A 85 16.81 -13.39 4.79
N ALA A 86 16.54 -13.09 6.07
CA ALA A 86 17.55 -12.76 7.06
C ALA A 86 18.58 -13.90 7.23
N ALA A 87 18.11 -15.15 7.25
CA ALA A 87 18.94 -16.35 7.30
C ALA A 87 19.92 -16.50 6.12
N ARG A 88 19.73 -15.71 5.04
CA ARG A 88 20.62 -15.66 3.87
C ARG A 88 21.62 -14.50 3.92
N GLY A 89 21.78 -13.86 5.08
CA GLY A 89 22.74 -12.77 5.31
C GLY A 89 22.25 -11.39 4.88
N VAL A 90 20.93 -11.20 4.76
CA VAL A 90 20.33 -9.89 4.50
C VAL A 90 19.99 -9.23 5.83
N ASP A 91 20.47 -8.01 6.04
CA ASP A 91 20.12 -7.19 7.21
C ASP A 91 18.96 -6.22 6.91
N GLU A 92 18.43 -5.59 7.96
CA GLU A 92 17.33 -4.62 7.86
C GLU A 92 17.68 -3.45 6.95
N ARG A 93 18.92 -2.94 7.00
CA ARG A 93 19.34 -1.81 6.17
C ARG A 93 19.28 -2.15 4.69
N ARG A 94 19.73 -3.36 4.31
CA ARG A 94 19.68 -3.86 2.94
C ARG A 94 18.25 -4.17 2.53
N TRP A 95 17.43 -4.73 3.42
CA TRP A 95 16.01 -4.96 3.18
C TRP A 95 15.25 -3.66 2.92
N MET A 96 15.42 -2.64 3.74
CA MET A 96 14.79 -1.33 3.55
C MET A 96 15.21 -0.66 2.24
N ARG A 97 16.45 -0.89 1.78
CA ARG A 97 16.94 -0.29 0.54
C ARG A 97 16.43 -0.99 -0.72
N TYR A 98 16.44 -2.32 -0.74
CA TYR A 98 16.22 -3.09 -1.96
C TYR A 98 14.93 -3.91 -1.93
N GLY A 99 14.35 -4.15 -0.76
CA GLY A 99 13.20 -5.02 -0.55
C GLY A 99 13.37 -6.33 -1.32
N CYS A 100 12.44 -6.59 -2.24
CA CYS A 100 12.46 -7.78 -3.09
C CYS A 100 13.63 -7.91 -4.06
N ALA A 101 14.35 -6.83 -4.34
CA ALA A 101 15.55 -6.85 -5.16
C ALA A 101 16.82 -7.17 -4.35
N THR A 102 16.70 -7.38 -3.04
CA THR A 102 17.86 -7.75 -2.22
C THR A 102 18.47 -9.08 -2.67
N ARG A 103 19.77 -9.23 -2.45
CA ARG A 103 20.56 -10.41 -2.80
C ARG A 103 21.07 -11.11 -1.53
N PRO A 104 21.17 -12.46 -1.54
CA PRO A 104 21.03 -13.35 -2.70
C PRO A 104 19.58 -13.75 -3.04
N VAL A 105 18.65 -13.57 -2.12
CA VAL A 105 17.20 -13.80 -2.30
C VAL A 105 16.44 -12.62 -1.74
N PRO A 106 15.29 -12.21 -2.32
CA PRO A 106 14.59 -12.84 -3.44
C PRO A 106 15.22 -12.56 -4.81
N ASN A 107 16.14 -11.59 -4.91
CA ASN A 107 16.86 -11.21 -6.13
C ASN A 107 15.92 -10.91 -7.32
N MET A 108 14.77 -10.29 -7.03
CA MET A 108 13.87 -9.79 -8.08
C MET A 108 14.49 -8.58 -8.79
N PRO A 109 14.01 -8.21 -9.98
CA PRO A 109 14.45 -6.99 -10.65
C PRO A 109 14.23 -5.75 -9.77
N GLU A 110 15.26 -4.91 -9.66
CA GLU A 110 15.21 -3.66 -8.90
C GLU A 110 14.25 -2.66 -9.55
N VAL A 111 13.31 -2.14 -8.76
CA VAL A 111 12.44 -1.03 -9.17
C VAL A 111 13.23 0.26 -9.01
N LYS A 112 13.68 0.83 -10.12
CA LYS A 112 14.36 2.13 -10.12
C LYS A 112 13.34 3.26 -10.08
N ARG A 113 13.65 4.29 -9.29
CA ARG A 113 12.90 5.55 -9.24
C ARG A 113 13.21 6.43 -10.46
N THR A 114 13.01 5.90 -11.67
CA THR A 114 13.06 6.67 -12.92
C THR A 114 11.63 6.86 -13.46
N ALA A 115 11.43 7.88 -14.30
CA ALA A 115 10.12 8.44 -14.69
C ALA A 115 9.08 7.47 -15.31
N ASN A 116 9.43 6.20 -15.56
CA ASN A 116 8.54 5.18 -16.10
C ASN A 116 8.57 3.90 -15.23
N ALA A 117 8.29 4.03 -13.93
CA ALA A 117 8.21 2.90 -13.00
C ALA A 117 6.92 2.05 -13.17
N GLY A 118 6.23 2.16 -14.29
CA GLY A 118 5.09 1.31 -14.64
C GLY A 118 5.46 0.34 -15.75
N ARG A 119 5.93 -0.88 -15.42
CA ARG A 119 5.72 -2.11 -16.24
C ARG A 119 6.40 -3.41 -15.81
N ARG A 120 7.13 -3.48 -14.70
CA ARG A 120 7.58 -4.79 -14.18
C ARG A 120 7.18 -4.92 -12.72
N ARG A 121 6.09 -5.66 -12.50
CA ARG A 121 5.65 -6.06 -11.16
C ARG A 121 6.57 -7.20 -10.72
N PRO A 122 7.49 -7.01 -9.77
CA PRO A 122 8.34 -8.10 -9.29
C PRO A 122 7.48 -9.18 -8.62
N ASP A 123 7.88 -10.43 -8.79
CA ASP A 123 7.12 -11.64 -8.43
C ASP A 123 7.11 -11.94 -6.91
N CYS A 124 7.56 -10.98 -6.10
CA CYS A 124 7.16 -10.86 -4.69
C CYS A 124 5.75 -10.29 -4.55
N ARG A 125 4.81 -10.83 -5.32
CA ARG A 125 3.48 -10.27 -5.43
C ARG A 125 2.70 -10.54 -4.14
N TRP A 126 2.52 -9.50 -3.34
CA TRP A 126 1.36 -9.39 -2.46
C TRP A 126 0.14 -9.31 -3.37
N ARG A 127 -0.74 -10.33 -3.32
CA ARG A 127 -2.00 -10.32 -4.06
C ARG A 127 -2.95 -9.36 -3.35
N TRP A 128 -2.82 -8.08 -3.65
CA TRP A 128 -3.84 -7.10 -3.30
C TRP A 128 -4.99 -7.23 -4.30
N PRO A 129 -6.23 -7.51 -3.87
CA PRO A 129 -7.37 -7.11 -4.65
C PRO A 129 -7.35 -5.58 -4.68
N ILE A 130 -6.87 -5.01 -5.78
CA ILE A 130 -6.93 -3.55 -6.01
C ILE A 130 -8.38 -3.22 -6.31
N ASN A 131 -9.19 -3.11 -5.25
CA ASN A 131 -10.51 -2.48 -5.21
C ASN A 131 -10.55 -1.50 -4.03
N LEU A 132 -9.49 -0.72 -3.86
CA LEU A 132 -9.51 0.48 -3.03
C LEU A 132 -8.87 1.59 -3.86
N ILE A 133 -9.62 2.67 -4.05
CA ILE A 133 -9.40 3.78 -4.98
C ILE A 133 -9.94 3.49 -6.39
N MET A 134 -11.25 3.25 -6.50
CA MET A 134 -12.21 4.23 -7.07
C MET A 134 -13.64 3.80 -6.72
#